data_AF-A0AAD8VA36-F1
#
_entry.id   AF-A0AAD8VA36-F1
#
_cell.length_a   1.000
_cell.length_b   1.000
_cell.length_c   1.000
_cell.angle_alpha   90.00
_cell.angle_beta   90.00
_cell.angle_gamma   90.00
#
_symmetry.space_group_name_H-M   'P 1'
#
loop_
_entity.id
_entity.type
_entity.pdbx_description
1 polymer ?
#
loop_
_entity_poly.entity_id
_entity_poly.type
_entity_poly.pdbx_seq_one_letter_code
_entity_poly.pdbx_strand_id
1 'polypeptide(L)'
;MSTVSRPQFVFCYRHIPDTLTRSTEPPVYTLAEDRPVQDPASSVILRGPSVRGGGLGLLQGTQLVETLAHFPRERIPERVVHAKAAGAWGEFECTHDITQWCSAALFKEVGKKTEVLARISTVAGERGSADTVRDIRGFALKDAENYRWNIFDITRDPDNHFQDIEQAAFSPSTLILGIAPSADIMLHARMFSYPDAARYRVGPNYQQLPCNRALNVYSPCRRDGPMRVDGNYGPDPDYIKSGPADVAHGEWIGRVQDYTFDVTEEDWGQPRMLWKLFKEQGEDKVLIHNLSMHTSKALPEVQKEAIKSWANVDEDLSKRLGEALSKTGDNTDHKNAPPSQIALLRHRK
;
A
#
# COMPACT_ATOMS: atom_id res chain seq x y z
N MET A 1 -43.74 31.79 -18.22
CA MET A 1 -42.73 30.82 -18.72
C MET A 1 -41.43 31.14 -18.00
N SER A 2 -41.16 30.44 -16.90
CA SER A 2 -39.98 30.65 -16.05
C SER A 2 -38.76 29.98 -16.66
N THR A 3 -37.74 30.77 -16.98
CA THR A 3 -36.44 30.32 -17.45
C THR A 3 -35.69 29.64 -16.31
N VAL A 4 -35.47 28.33 -16.43
CA VAL A 4 -34.62 27.54 -15.54
C VAL A 4 -33.17 27.95 -15.75
N SER A 5 -32.56 28.57 -14.75
CA SER A 5 -31.14 28.90 -14.70
C SER A 5 -30.31 27.62 -14.61
N ARG A 6 -29.28 27.51 -15.46
CA ARG A 6 -28.28 26.42 -15.44
C ARG A 6 -27.57 26.34 -14.08
N PRO A 7 -27.22 25.15 -13.58
CA PRO A 7 -26.52 25.02 -12.31
C PRO A 7 -25.09 25.57 -12.44
N GLN A 8 -24.73 26.48 -11.54
CA GLN A 8 -23.34 26.89 -11.31
C GLN A 8 -22.57 25.68 -10.77
N PHE A 9 -21.52 25.28 -11.47
CA PHE A 9 -20.57 24.29 -10.98
C PHE A 9 -19.88 24.87 -9.72
N VAL A 10 -20.17 24.28 -8.56
CA VAL A 10 -19.47 24.57 -7.31
C VAL A 10 -18.14 23.82 -7.34
N PHE A 11 -17.04 24.54 -7.56
CA PHE A 11 -15.71 23.99 -7.36
C PHE A 11 -15.46 23.85 -5.85
N CYS A 12 -15.27 22.62 -5.36
CA CYS A 12 -14.75 22.36 -4.03
C CYS A 12 -13.39 23.04 -3.86
N TYR A 13 -13.27 23.88 -2.84
CA TYR A 13 -12.02 24.52 -2.45
C TYR A 13 -10.97 23.45 -2.06
N ARG A 14 -9.83 23.44 -2.77
CA ARG A 14 -8.65 22.62 -2.45
C ARG A 14 -7.86 23.25 -1.29
N HIS A 15 -7.37 22.42 -0.37
CA HIS A 15 -6.31 22.79 0.57
C HIS A 15 -4.97 22.81 -0.20
N ILE A 16 -4.30 23.96 -0.21
CA ILE A 16 -2.97 24.19 -0.79
C ILE A 16 -2.02 24.35 0.41
N PRO A 17 -0.83 23.73 0.44
CA PRO A 17 0.07 23.77 1.59
C PRO A 17 0.45 25.21 1.99
N ASP A 18 0.62 25.42 3.30
CA ASP A 18 0.69 26.70 4.05
C ASP A 18 1.79 27.71 3.65
N THR A 19 2.55 27.49 2.57
CA THR A 19 3.62 28.39 2.12
C THR A 19 3.24 29.34 0.98
N LEU A 20 2.03 29.25 0.44
CA LEU A 20 1.50 30.22 -0.51
C LEU A 20 0.39 31.03 0.18
N THR A 21 0.62 32.34 0.34
CA THR A 21 -0.41 33.29 0.79
C THR A 21 -1.71 33.02 0.05
N ARG A 22 -2.76 32.58 0.76
CA ARG A 22 -4.09 32.35 0.19
C ARG A 22 -4.59 33.66 -0.42
N SER A 23 -4.44 33.80 -1.74
CA SER A 23 -5.04 34.89 -2.48
C SER A 23 -6.56 34.78 -2.34
N THR A 24 -7.22 35.92 -2.12
CA THR A 24 -8.68 36.03 -2.08
C THR A 24 -9.30 36.04 -3.48
N GLU A 25 -8.48 36.12 -4.53
CA GLU A 25 -8.93 36.08 -5.92
C GLU A 25 -9.05 34.63 -6.44
N PRO A 26 -10.04 34.34 -7.31
CA PRO A 26 -10.17 33.01 -7.90
C PRO A 26 -8.91 32.65 -8.70
N PRO A 27 -8.44 31.39 -8.64
CA PRO A 27 -7.25 30.99 -9.37
C PRO A 27 -7.46 31.11 -10.88
N VAL A 28 -6.47 31.67 -11.58
CA VAL A 28 -6.45 31.73 -13.04
C VAL A 28 -6.03 30.37 -13.58
N TYR A 29 -6.76 29.83 -14.56
CA TYR A 29 -6.36 28.59 -15.22
C TYR A 29 -5.12 28.81 -16.07
N THR A 30 -4.09 28.01 -15.85
CA THR A 30 -2.82 28.07 -16.56
C THR A 30 -2.46 26.71 -17.18
N LEU A 31 -1.58 26.74 -18.17
CA LEU A 31 -0.81 25.59 -18.63
C LEU A 31 0.28 25.21 -17.61
N ALA A 32 0.97 24.09 -17.82
CA ALA A 32 1.95 23.58 -16.86
C ALA A 32 3.10 24.56 -16.58
N GLU A 33 3.47 25.37 -17.57
CA GLU A 33 4.52 26.39 -17.50
C GLU A 33 3.97 27.79 -17.15
N ASP A 34 2.89 27.85 -16.36
CA ASP A 34 2.29 29.07 -15.83
C ASP A 34 1.75 30.07 -16.88
N ARG A 35 1.41 29.59 -18.09
CA ARG A 35 0.78 30.41 -19.13
C ARG A 35 -0.74 30.48 -18.93
N PRO A 36 -1.36 31.66 -18.72
CA PRO A 36 -2.81 31.79 -18.62
C PRO A 36 -3.54 31.33 -19.88
N VAL A 37 -4.67 30.65 -19.69
CA VAL A 37 -5.58 30.21 -20.76
C VAL A 37 -6.91 30.91 -20.59
N GLN A 38 -7.44 31.48 -21.67
CA GLN A 38 -8.73 32.18 -21.64
C GLN A 38 -9.91 31.22 -21.50
N ASP A 39 -9.88 30.08 -22.21
CA ASP A 39 -10.94 29.06 -22.15
C ASP A 39 -10.33 27.64 -22.09
N PRO A 40 -10.41 26.95 -20.93
CA PRO A 40 -9.87 25.61 -20.75
C PRO A 40 -10.60 24.53 -21.55
N ALA A 41 -11.79 24.82 -22.09
CA ALA A 41 -12.57 23.89 -22.91
C ALA A 41 -12.32 24.06 -24.42
N SER A 42 -11.50 25.03 -24.82
CA SER A 42 -11.22 25.32 -26.22
C SER A 42 -10.07 24.49 -26.80
N SER A 43 -10.08 24.29 -28.12
CA SER A 43 -8.96 23.71 -28.87
C SER A 43 -8.69 24.51 -30.13
N VAL A 44 -7.41 24.60 -30.52
CA VAL A 44 -6.99 25.33 -31.71
C VAL A 44 -7.24 24.46 -32.94
N ILE A 45 -8.18 24.90 -33.78
CA ILE A 45 -8.58 24.19 -34.99
C ILE A 45 -8.53 25.11 -36.21
N LEU A 46 -8.13 24.56 -37.36
CA LEU A 46 -8.30 25.19 -38.65
C LEU A 46 -9.66 24.77 -39.24
N ARG A 47 -10.49 25.77 -39.54
CA ARG A 47 -11.74 25.60 -40.29
C ARG A 47 -11.60 26.31 -41.63
N GLY A 48 -12.22 25.77 -42.67
CA GLY A 48 -12.25 26.42 -43.98
C GLY A 48 -13.04 25.64 -45.02
N PRO A 49 -13.30 26.23 -46.20
CA PRO A 49 -14.07 25.60 -47.27
C PRO A 49 -13.49 24.25 -47.73
N SER A 50 -12.15 24.10 -47.62
CA SER A 50 -11.42 22.88 -47.98
C SER A 50 -11.43 21.81 -46.89
N VAL A 51 -11.92 22.11 -45.68
CA VAL A 51 -12.00 21.16 -44.55
C VAL A 51 -13.45 20.67 -44.43
N ARG A 52 -13.72 19.44 -44.90
CA ARG A 52 -15.06 18.82 -44.80
C ARG A 52 -15.23 18.08 -43.47
N GLY A 53 -16.42 18.18 -42.88
CA GLY A 53 -16.82 17.37 -41.72
C GLY A 53 -16.37 17.88 -40.34
N GLY A 54 -15.80 19.10 -40.24
CA GLY A 54 -15.36 19.66 -38.96
C GLY A 54 -14.22 20.67 -39.09
N GLY A 55 -13.23 20.56 -38.19
CA GLY A 55 -11.98 21.34 -38.21
C GLY A 55 -10.77 20.44 -37.98
N LEU A 56 -9.59 20.86 -38.45
CA LEU A 56 -8.32 20.15 -38.25
C LEU A 56 -7.63 20.69 -36.99
N GLY A 57 -7.33 19.83 -36.02
CA GLY A 57 -6.52 20.20 -34.86
C GLY A 57 -5.12 20.61 -35.28
N LEU A 58 -4.63 21.74 -34.78
CA LEU A 58 -3.30 22.23 -35.12
C LEU A 58 -2.28 21.83 -34.05
N LEU A 59 -1.10 21.39 -34.48
CA LEU A 59 -0.01 21.00 -33.57
C LEU A 59 0.46 22.15 -32.67
N GLN A 60 0.26 23.40 -33.10
CA GLN A 60 0.53 24.60 -32.29
C GLN A 60 -0.43 24.78 -31.10
N GLY A 61 -1.47 23.96 -30.98
CA GLY A 61 -2.42 23.97 -29.87
C GLY A 61 -1.81 23.38 -28.60
N THR A 62 -0.90 24.11 -27.95
CA THR A 62 -0.12 23.63 -26.79
C THR A 62 -0.98 23.13 -25.64
N GLN A 63 -2.13 23.78 -25.37
CA GLN A 63 -3.08 23.33 -24.36
C GLN A 63 -3.56 21.88 -24.57
N LEU A 64 -3.94 21.53 -25.80
CA LEU A 64 -4.39 20.19 -26.13
C LEU A 64 -3.24 19.19 -26.01
N VAL A 65 -2.06 19.55 -26.53
CA VAL A 65 -0.87 18.69 -26.51
C VAL A 65 -0.41 18.40 -25.08
N GLU A 66 -0.30 19.42 -24.23
CA GLU A 66 0.13 19.27 -22.84
C GLU A 66 -0.87 18.43 -22.03
N THR A 67 -2.16 18.70 -22.16
CA THR A 67 -3.22 17.93 -21.46
C THR A 67 -3.17 16.46 -21.86
N LEU A 68 -3.06 16.17 -23.16
CA LEU A 68 -2.98 14.80 -23.68
C LEU A 68 -1.61 14.15 -23.46
N ALA A 69 -0.56 14.91 -23.15
CA ALA A 69 0.73 14.37 -22.74
C ALA A 69 0.71 13.95 -21.26
N HIS A 70 0.06 14.72 -20.39
CA HIS A 70 -0.02 14.41 -18.97
C HIS A 70 -1.02 13.28 -18.66
N PHE A 71 -2.22 13.32 -19.24
CA PHE A 71 -3.27 12.33 -18.99
C PHE A 71 -2.84 10.84 -19.10
N PRO A 72 -2.18 10.39 -20.19
CA PRO A 72 -1.72 9.00 -20.30
C PRO A 72 -0.60 8.64 -19.32
N ARG A 73 -0.02 9.61 -18.60
CA ARG A 73 1.04 9.43 -17.61
C ARG A 73 0.54 9.56 -16.16
N GLU A 74 -0.77 9.68 -15.95
CA GLU A 74 -1.36 9.74 -14.60
C GLU A 74 -1.20 8.43 -13.79
N ARG A 75 -0.95 7.30 -14.46
CA ARG A 75 -0.88 5.99 -13.81
C ARG A 75 0.56 5.64 -13.49
N ILE A 76 0.80 5.30 -12.24
CA ILE A 76 2.00 4.58 -11.79
C ILE A 76 1.66 3.10 -11.62
N PRO A 77 2.65 2.18 -11.63
CA PRO A 77 2.41 0.78 -11.30
C PRO A 77 1.69 0.65 -9.95
N GLU A 78 0.74 -0.26 -9.85
CA GLU A 78 0.16 -0.61 -8.54
C GLU A 78 1.17 -1.39 -7.70
N ARG A 79 0.87 -1.57 -6.41
CA ARG A 79 1.69 -2.43 -5.55
C ARG A 79 1.47 -3.89 -5.97
N VAL A 80 2.55 -4.68 -6.02
CA VAL A 80 2.53 -6.11 -6.38
C VAL A 80 1.57 -6.92 -5.49
N VAL A 81 1.48 -6.53 -4.22
CA VAL A 81 0.47 -6.97 -3.26
C VAL A 81 -0.07 -5.76 -2.53
N HIS A 82 -1.25 -5.85 -1.94
CA HIS A 82 -1.89 -4.74 -1.24
C HIS A 82 -2.23 -3.54 -2.13
N ALA A 83 -2.59 -3.78 -3.40
CA ALA A 83 -2.91 -2.74 -4.37
C ALA A 83 -4.15 -1.92 -3.94
N LYS A 84 -5.26 -2.59 -3.62
CA LYS A 84 -6.49 -1.96 -3.16
C LYS A 84 -6.38 -1.55 -1.69
N ALA A 85 -6.53 -0.26 -1.43
CA ALA A 85 -6.43 0.29 -0.08
C ALA A 85 -7.23 1.56 0.13
N ALA A 86 -7.54 1.82 1.39
CA ALA A 86 -7.91 3.12 1.91
C ALA A 86 -6.87 3.56 2.95
N GLY A 87 -6.85 4.82 3.29
CA GLY A 87 -5.98 5.32 4.32
C GLY A 87 -6.35 6.73 4.71
N ALA A 88 -5.85 7.14 5.85
CA ALA A 88 -6.11 8.45 6.42
C ALA A 88 -5.04 8.80 7.45
N TRP A 89 -4.96 10.09 7.73
CA TRP A 89 -4.08 10.68 8.73
C TRP A 89 -4.72 10.60 10.12
N GLY A 90 -3.89 10.50 11.14
CA GLY A 90 -4.31 10.41 12.53
C GLY A 90 -3.17 10.76 13.48
N GLU A 91 -3.32 10.43 14.76
CA GLU A 91 -2.31 10.67 15.79
C GLU A 91 -2.07 9.43 16.67
N PHE A 92 -0.80 9.17 16.98
CA PHE A 92 -0.37 8.31 18.05
C PHE A 92 -0.10 9.15 19.32
N GLU A 93 -0.62 8.69 20.46
CA GLU A 93 -0.34 9.27 21.78
C GLU A 93 0.24 8.21 22.73
N CYS A 94 1.40 8.49 23.31
CA CYS A 94 2.02 7.62 24.31
C CYS A 94 1.26 7.74 25.64
N THR A 95 0.46 6.73 26.01
CA THR A 95 -0.36 6.80 27.24
C THR A 95 0.31 6.20 28.47
N HIS A 96 1.37 5.42 28.29
CA HIS A 96 2.05 4.69 29.36
C HIS A 96 3.56 4.76 29.18
N ASP A 97 4.28 4.90 30.30
CA ASP A 97 5.73 4.88 30.28
C ASP A 97 6.23 3.45 30.04
N ILE A 98 6.89 3.26 28.89
CA ILE A 98 7.57 2.01 28.53
C ILE A 98 9.06 2.23 28.28
N THR A 99 9.62 3.34 28.76
CA THR A 99 11.02 3.73 28.55
C THR A 99 12.02 2.71 29.10
N GLN A 100 11.60 1.88 30.07
CA GLN A 100 12.39 0.73 30.56
C GLN A 100 12.67 -0.33 29.47
N TRP A 101 11.83 -0.41 28.44
CA TRP A 101 11.94 -1.40 27.35
C TRP A 101 12.40 -0.78 26.04
N CYS A 102 12.00 0.47 25.75
CA CYS A 102 12.26 1.10 24.46
C CYS A 102 12.65 2.57 24.63
N SER A 103 13.83 2.93 24.12
CA SER A 103 14.34 4.30 24.12
C SER A 103 13.87 5.14 22.93
N ALA A 104 12.90 4.65 22.15
CA ALA A 104 12.45 5.33 20.95
C ALA A 104 11.81 6.68 21.28
N ALA A 105 12.08 7.68 20.45
CA ALA A 105 11.60 9.04 20.66
C ALA A 105 10.07 9.11 20.75
N LEU A 106 9.35 8.17 20.12
CA LEU A 106 7.89 8.02 20.17
C LEU A 106 7.37 7.74 21.59
N PHE A 107 8.12 7.01 22.42
CA PHE A 107 7.71 6.56 23.75
C PHE A 107 8.38 7.31 24.90
N LYS A 108 9.16 8.35 24.59
CA LYS A 108 10.02 9.03 25.56
C LYS A 108 9.25 9.73 26.69
N GLU A 109 8.04 10.18 26.43
CA GLU A 109 7.22 10.91 27.39
C GLU A 109 5.75 10.51 27.26
N VAL A 110 5.09 10.30 28.40
CA VAL A 110 3.64 10.06 28.44
C VAL A 110 2.91 11.35 28.08
N GLY A 111 1.94 11.26 27.18
CA GLY A 111 1.25 12.38 26.54
C GLY A 111 1.95 12.89 25.29
N LYS A 112 3.12 12.33 24.91
CA LYS A 112 3.74 12.68 23.63
C LYS A 112 2.84 12.23 22.47
N LYS A 113 2.65 13.16 21.54
CA LYS A 113 1.80 13.03 20.36
C LYS A 113 2.60 13.06 19.07
N THR A 114 2.19 12.27 18.10
CA THR A 114 2.88 12.07 16.84
C THR A 114 1.85 11.78 15.75
N GLU A 115 1.78 12.57 14.67
CA GLU A 115 0.84 12.23 13.57
C GLU A 115 1.29 10.95 12.87
N VAL A 116 0.32 10.25 12.30
CA VAL A 116 0.54 9.00 11.61
C VAL A 116 -0.29 8.95 10.34
N LEU A 117 0.27 8.33 9.31
CA LEU A 117 -0.46 7.88 8.14
C LEU A 117 -0.79 6.40 8.28
N ALA A 118 -2.07 6.07 8.33
CA ALA A 118 -2.57 4.71 8.29
C ALA A 118 -2.98 4.32 6.86
N ARG A 119 -2.59 3.13 6.42
CA ARG A 119 -3.05 2.53 5.16
C ARG A 119 -3.54 1.11 5.41
N ILE A 120 -4.84 0.89 5.14
CA ILE A 120 -5.52 -0.38 5.31
C ILE A 120 -5.85 -0.95 3.93
N SER A 121 -5.52 -2.22 3.70
CA SER A 121 -5.59 -2.82 2.36
C SER A 121 -6.02 -4.28 2.37
N THR A 122 -6.62 -4.75 1.28
CA THR A 122 -6.61 -6.19 0.94
C THR A 122 -5.20 -6.58 0.47
N VAL A 123 -4.97 -7.79 -0.04
CA VAL A 123 -3.63 -8.29 -0.40
C VAL A 123 -3.57 -8.76 -1.85
N ALA A 124 -4.43 -9.70 -2.22
CA ALA A 124 -4.36 -10.36 -3.53
C ALA A 124 -5.01 -9.54 -4.65
N GLY A 125 -6.11 -8.85 -4.36
CA GLY A 125 -6.88 -8.12 -5.37
C GLY A 125 -6.15 -6.89 -5.93
N GLU A 126 -6.29 -6.67 -7.23
CA GLU A 126 -5.78 -5.49 -7.95
C GLU A 126 -6.53 -4.22 -7.50
N ARG A 127 -6.08 -3.03 -7.92
CA ARG A 127 -6.65 -1.73 -7.50
C ARG A 127 -8.16 -1.59 -7.70
N GLY A 128 -8.73 -2.29 -8.68
CA GLY A 128 -10.17 -2.30 -8.99
C GLY A 128 -11.01 -3.33 -8.21
N SER A 129 -10.39 -4.15 -7.36
CA SER A 129 -11.07 -5.21 -6.62
C SER A 129 -12.00 -4.67 -5.52
N ALA A 130 -12.90 -5.54 -5.05
CA ALA A 130 -13.85 -5.21 -3.99
C ALA A 130 -13.20 -5.26 -2.59
N ASP A 131 -13.58 -4.34 -1.72
CA ASP A 131 -13.01 -4.24 -0.36
C ASP A 131 -13.45 -5.37 0.58
N THR A 132 -14.60 -5.99 0.31
CA THR A 132 -15.24 -6.99 1.16
C THR A 132 -14.86 -8.43 0.81
N VAL A 133 -13.81 -8.63 0.01
CA VAL A 133 -13.32 -9.98 -0.33
C VAL A 133 -12.68 -10.68 0.88
N ARG A 134 -12.80 -12.01 0.96
CA ARG A 134 -12.05 -12.80 1.94
C ARG A 134 -10.57 -12.69 1.61
N ASP A 135 -9.83 -12.02 2.48
CA ASP A 135 -8.40 -11.83 2.33
C ASP A 135 -7.81 -11.44 3.69
N ILE A 136 -6.50 -11.53 3.84
CA ILE A 136 -5.82 -10.84 4.93
C ILE A 136 -5.97 -9.32 4.76
N ARG A 137 -5.81 -8.56 5.86
CA ARG A 137 -5.84 -7.10 5.82
C ARG A 137 -4.49 -6.55 6.23
N GLY A 138 -3.88 -5.79 5.33
CA GLY A 138 -2.70 -5.00 5.65
C GLY A 138 -3.11 -3.84 6.54
N PHE A 139 -2.34 -3.59 7.60
CA PHE A 139 -2.49 -2.42 8.46
C PHE A 139 -1.10 -1.80 8.59
N ALA A 140 -0.79 -0.83 7.72
CA ALA A 140 0.49 -0.14 7.72
C ALA A 140 0.35 1.22 8.40
N LEU A 141 1.29 1.52 9.30
CA LEU A 141 1.40 2.80 9.97
C LEU A 141 2.74 3.43 9.64
N LYS A 142 2.74 4.75 9.47
CA LYS A 142 3.93 5.57 9.33
C LYS A 142 3.77 6.81 10.21
N ASP A 143 4.83 7.17 10.91
CA ASP A 143 4.94 8.40 11.69
C ASP A 143 5.20 9.63 10.78
N ALA A 144 4.46 10.72 10.99
CA ALA A 144 4.63 12.05 10.43
C ALA A 144 4.23 13.08 11.50
N GLU A 145 5.09 13.91 12.08
CA GLU A 145 4.69 14.69 13.27
C GLU A 145 3.81 15.95 12.96
N ASN A 146 2.56 16.01 13.48
CA ASN A 146 1.79 17.16 14.08
C ASN A 146 0.28 16.89 14.39
N TYR A 147 -0.28 17.65 15.35
CA TYR A 147 -1.34 17.29 16.34
C TYR A 147 -2.84 17.04 15.96
N ARG A 148 -3.52 16.02 16.57
CA ARG A 148 -4.63 16.06 17.59
C ARG A 148 -5.52 14.76 17.77
N TRP A 149 -5.37 14.09 18.95
CA TRP A 149 -6.18 13.17 19.83
C TRP A 149 -6.16 11.62 19.69
N ASN A 150 -6.01 10.96 20.86
CA ASN A 150 -6.35 9.63 21.39
C ASN A 150 -6.13 8.34 20.55
N ILE A 151 -5.32 7.42 21.11
CA ILE A 151 -5.11 5.98 20.76
C ILE A 151 -5.63 5.58 19.36
N PHE A 152 -4.88 5.98 18.33
CA PHE A 152 -5.17 5.77 16.89
C PHE A 152 -6.53 6.30 16.41
N ASP A 153 -6.90 7.53 16.76
CA ASP A 153 -7.97 8.20 16.00
C ASP A 153 -7.43 8.54 14.61
N ILE A 154 -7.97 7.85 13.62
CA ILE A 154 -7.84 8.19 12.20
C ILE A 154 -8.84 9.31 11.96
N THR A 155 -8.38 10.56 12.07
CA THR A 155 -9.26 11.75 12.16
C THR A 155 -9.38 12.53 10.87
N ARG A 156 -8.39 12.43 9.98
CA ARG A 156 -8.28 13.31 8.82
C ARG A 156 -8.15 12.50 7.53
N ASP A 157 -9.16 12.64 6.68
CA ASP A 157 -9.12 12.10 5.33
C ASP A 157 -7.95 12.72 4.53
N PRO A 158 -7.33 11.97 3.61
CA PRO A 158 -6.29 12.50 2.75
C PRO A 158 -6.86 13.58 1.83
N ASP A 159 -6.20 14.72 1.74
CA ASP A 159 -6.60 15.81 0.83
C ASP A 159 -6.55 15.35 -0.63
N ASN A 160 -5.60 14.48 -0.94
CA ASN A 160 -5.48 13.83 -2.24
C ASN A 160 -5.08 12.36 -2.07
N HIS A 161 -6.01 11.45 -2.38
CA HIS A 161 -5.78 10.01 -2.27
C HIS A 161 -4.55 9.52 -3.05
N PHE A 162 -4.29 10.07 -4.26
CA PHE A 162 -3.14 9.63 -5.06
C PHE A 162 -1.82 10.04 -4.40
N GLN A 163 -1.74 11.28 -3.93
CA GLN A 163 -0.54 11.81 -3.28
C GLN A 163 -0.29 11.14 -1.92
N ASP A 164 -1.32 11.05 -1.08
CA ASP A 164 -1.13 10.64 0.31
C ASP A 164 -1.19 9.12 0.48
N ILE A 165 -2.02 8.40 -0.30
CA ILE A 165 -2.24 6.96 -0.13
C ILE A 165 -1.54 6.16 -1.23
N GLU A 166 -1.74 6.53 -2.50
CA GLU A 166 -1.18 5.75 -3.60
C GLU A 166 0.34 5.88 -3.66
N GLN A 167 0.90 7.08 -3.46
CA GLN A 167 2.36 7.30 -3.46
C GLN A 167 3.05 6.97 -2.14
N ALA A 168 2.32 6.75 -1.04
CA ALA A 168 2.94 6.40 0.23
C ALA A 168 3.73 5.08 0.16
N ALA A 169 4.97 5.12 0.65
CA ALA A 169 5.85 3.97 0.75
C ALA A 169 6.12 3.64 2.21
N PHE A 170 5.74 2.45 2.64
CA PHE A 170 6.00 1.91 3.98
C PHE A 170 7.16 0.92 3.87
N SER A 171 7.98 0.79 4.90
CA SER A 171 9.02 -0.24 4.90
C SER A 171 9.40 -0.62 6.33
N PRO A 172 9.52 -1.92 6.65
CA PRO A 172 10.04 -2.37 7.94
C PRO A 172 11.49 -1.96 8.21
N SER A 173 12.26 -1.52 7.20
CA SER A 173 13.63 -1.02 7.40
C SER A 173 13.69 0.45 7.77
N THR A 174 12.57 1.18 7.75
CA THR A 174 12.49 2.55 8.23
C THR A 174 12.25 2.56 9.74
N LEU A 175 13.25 2.08 10.48
CA LEU A 175 13.22 1.99 11.94
C LEU A 175 13.80 3.25 12.57
N ILE A 176 13.30 3.59 13.75
CA ILE A 176 13.83 4.65 14.61
C ILE A 176 14.74 4.05 15.68
N LEU A 177 15.69 4.84 16.18
CA LEU A 177 16.58 4.42 17.27
C LEU A 177 15.75 3.92 18.46
N GLY A 178 16.16 2.80 19.06
CA GLY A 178 15.43 2.12 20.13
C GLY A 178 14.52 0.99 19.64
N ILE A 179 14.37 0.81 18.33
CA ILE A 179 13.65 -0.32 17.70
C ILE A 179 14.57 -0.96 16.67
N ALA A 180 14.72 -2.29 16.74
CA ALA A 180 15.56 -3.07 15.85
C ALA A 180 14.82 -4.32 15.36
N PRO A 181 15.17 -4.88 14.19
CA PRO A 181 14.57 -6.12 13.73
C PRO A 181 15.04 -7.31 14.58
N SER A 182 14.17 -8.31 14.72
CA SER A 182 14.57 -9.62 15.23
C SER A 182 15.25 -10.46 14.16
N ALA A 183 15.76 -11.64 14.53
CA ALA A 183 16.37 -12.62 13.63
C ALA A 183 15.38 -13.32 12.67
N ASP A 184 14.15 -12.84 12.55
CA ASP A 184 13.13 -13.41 11.68
C ASP A 184 13.55 -13.24 10.20
N ILE A 185 13.69 -14.38 9.51
CA ILE A 185 14.13 -14.43 8.10
C ILE A 185 13.16 -13.70 7.15
N MET A 186 11.86 -13.74 7.44
CA MET A 186 10.84 -13.07 6.64
C MET A 186 10.89 -11.55 6.87
N LEU A 187 11.13 -11.11 8.11
CA LEU A 187 11.32 -9.69 8.41
C LEU A 187 12.54 -9.13 7.68
N HIS A 188 13.68 -9.83 7.71
CA HIS A 188 14.90 -9.42 7.01
C HIS A 188 14.70 -9.32 5.49
N ALA A 189 14.05 -10.31 4.87
CA ALA A 189 13.73 -10.24 3.44
C ALA A 189 12.88 -8.99 3.11
N ARG A 190 11.88 -8.68 3.95
CA ARG A 190 11.00 -7.52 3.77
C ARG A 190 11.72 -6.18 3.95
N MET A 191 12.74 -6.11 4.80
CA MET A 191 13.57 -4.91 4.96
C MET A 191 14.25 -4.49 3.65
N PHE A 192 14.59 -5.46 2.80
CA PHE A 192 15.13 -5.24 1.46
C PHE A 192 14.03 -5.00 0.41
N SER A 193 12.99 -5.84 0.37
CA SER A 193 12.00 -5.81 -0.72
C SER A 193 11.19 -4.53 -0.81
N TYR A 194 10.85 -3.91 0.32
CA TYR A 194 9.93 -2.75 0.32
C TYR A 194 10.58 -1.49 -0.27
N PRO A 195 11.81 -1.08 0.12
CA PRO A 195 12.49 0.02 -0.54
C PRO A 195 12.77 -0.24 -2.01
N ASP A 196 13.08 -1.48 -2.39
CA ASP A 196 13.28 -1.86 -3.79
C ASP A 196 12.02 -1.66 -4.64
N ALA A 197 10.89 -2.21 -4.20
CA ALA A 197 9.61 -2.01 -4.87
C ALA A 197 9.20 -0.53 -4.94
N ALA A 198 9.49 0.27 -3.91
CA ALA A 198 9.20 1.71 -3.91
C ALA A 198 10.01 2.47 -4.97
N ARG A 199 11.29 2.12 -5.16
CA ARG A 199 12.15 2.73 -6.20
C ARG A 199 11.61 2.46 -7.61
N TYR A 200 11.13 1.25 -7.87
CA TYR A 200 10.51 0.92 -9.16
C TYR A 200 9.15 1.60 -9.35
N ARG A 201 8.29 1.53 -8.33
CA ARG A 201 6.89 1.96 -8.43
C ARG A 201 6.72 3.48 -8.47
N VAL A 202 7.47 4.20 -7.64
CA VAL A 202 7.31 5.65 -7.44
C VAL A 202 8.51 6.41 -8.01
N GLY A 203 9.70 5.89 -7.80
CA GLY A 203 10.95 6.45 -8.33
C GLY A 203 12.07 6.46 -7.29
N PRO A 204 13.33 6.69 -7.70
CA PRO A 204 14.49 6.61 -6.80
C PRO A 204 14.42 7.56 -5.61
N ASN A 205 13.89 8.77 -5.81
CA ASN A 205 13.76 9.82 -4.80
C ASN A 205 12.37 9.86 -4.12
N TYR A 206 11.63 8.74 -4.06
CA TYR A 206 10.28 8.68 -3.47
C TYR A 206 10.17 9.22 -2.03
N GLN A 207 11.28 9.21 -1.29
CA GLN A 207 11.39 9.73 0.08
C GLN A 207 11.21 11.25 0.16
N GLN A 208 11.31 11.98 -0.96
CA GLN A 208 11.13 13.43 -0.99
C GLN A 208 9.67 13.85 -1.14
N LEU A 209 8.79 12.92 -1.52
CA LEU A 209 7.36 13.20 -1.64
C LEU A 209 6.77 13.55 -0.26
N PRO A 210 5.79 14.48 -0.18
CA PRO A 210 5.25 14.95 1.09
C PRO A 210 4.80 13.84 2.05
N CYS A 211 4.13 12.79 1.56
CA CYS A 211 3.67 11.65 2.37
C CYS A 211 4.78 10.68 2.82
N ASN A 212 6.00 10.85 2.32
CA ASN A 212 7.15 9.99 2.59
C ASN A 212 8.32 10.73 3.27
N ARG A 213 8.31 12.06 3.22
CA ARG A 213 9.40 12.91 3.69
C ARG A 213 9.43 12.95 5.21
N ALA A 214 10.55 12.54 5.78
CA ALA A 214 10.84 12.79 7.19
C ALA A 214 11.16 14.28 7.40
N LEU A 215 10.85 14.81 8.58
CA LEU A 215 10.97 16.24 8.89
C LEU A 215 12.41 16.77 8.75
N ASN A 216 13.38 16.02 9.27
CA ASN A 216 14.79 16.40 9.26
C ASN A 216 15.61 15.26 8.66
N VAL A 217 16.11 15.45 7.43
CA VAL A 217 16.99 14.49 6.75
C VAL A 217 18.27 15.19 6.32
N TYR A 218 19.40 14.69 6.81
CA TYR A 218 20.72 15.09 6.33
C TYR A 218 21.54 13.85 5.97
N SER A 219 21.65 13.60 4.67
CA SER A 219 22.36 12.45 4.10
C SER A 219 23.22 12.91 2.92
N PRO A 220 24.39 13.53 3.18
CA PRO A 220 25.21 14.15 2.15
C PRO A 220 25.69 13.20 1.05
N CYS A 221 25.82 11.90 1.34
CA CYS A 221 26.22 10.92 0.34
C CYS A 221 25.10 10.46 -0.61
N ARG A 222 23.86 10.91 -0.43
CA ARG A 222 22.73 10.60 -1.32
C ARG A 222 22.40 11.84 -2.14
N ARG A 223 22.96 11.91 -3.35
CA ARG A 223 22.80 13.01 -4.32
C ARG A 223 22.08 12.52 -5.58
N ASP A 224 21.59 13.48 -6.36
CA ASP A 224 21.10 13.30 -7.73
C ASP A 224 19.89 12.35 -7.87
N GLY A 225 19.79 11.67 -9.01
CA GLY A 225 18.70 10.79 -9.38
C GLY A 225 17.50 11.49 -10.01
N PRO A 226 16.63 10.76 -10.72
CA PRO A 226 15.41 11.30 -11.31
C PRO A 226 14.53 12.01 -10.27
N MET A 227 13.91 13.12 -10.67
CA MET A 227 12.96 13.89 -9.85
C MET A 227 13.51 14.31 -8.47
N ARG A 228 14.78 14.71 -8.41
CA ARG A 228 15.36 15.37 -7.23
C ARG A 228 14.80 16.79 -7.09
N VAL A 229 14.11 17.08 -5.99
CA VAL A 229 13.36 18.35 -5.81
C VAL A 229 13.68 19.10 -4.50
N ASP A 230 14.61 18.60 -3.69
CA ASP A 230 14.98 19.15 -2.37
C ASP A 230 16.22 20.06 -2.39
N GLY A 231 16.69 20.49 -3.57
CA GLY A 231 17.90 21.31 -3.73
C GLY A 231 19.23 20.52 -3.71
N ASN A 232 19.18 19.19 -3.56
CA ASN A 232 20.33 18.29 -3.68
C ASN A 232 21.52 18.63 -2.75
N TYR A 233 21.25 19.30 -1.63
CA TYR A 233 22.24 19.81 -0.66
C TYR A 233 23.30 20.77 -1.25
N GLY A 234 23.04 21.38 -2.40
CA GLY A 234 23.88 22.43 -2.98
C GLY A 234 25.39 22.06 -3.05
N PRO A 235 26.29 22.91 -2.52
CA PRO A 235 27.74 22.70 -2.60
C PRO A 235 28.31 21.78 -1.50
N ASP A 236 27.47 21.19 -0.64
CA ASP A 236 27.95 20.34 0.45
C ASP A 236 28.74 19.13 -0.09
N PRO A 237 29.88 18.75 0.52
CA PRO A 237 30.61 17.55 0.15
C PRO A 237 29.72 16.30 0.13
N ASP A 238 29.91 15.45 -0.88
CA ASP A 238 29.13 14.23 -1.11
C ASP A 238 29.73 12.98 -0.45
N TYR A 239 30.75 13.15 0.39
CA TYR A 239 31.43 12.07 1.10
C TYR A 239 31.46 12.33 2.62
N ILE A 240 31.49 11.25 3.38
CA ILE A 240 31.75 11.25 4.83
C ILE A 240 33.02 10.46 5.11
N LYS A 241 33.77 10.85 6.16
CA LYS A 241 34.88 10.02 6.63
C LYS A 241 34.31 8.74 7.23
N SER A 242 34.67 7.59 6.66
CA SER A 242 34.29 6.29 7.20
C SER A 242 35.30 5.83 8.26
N GLY A 243 34.79 5.16 9.29
CA GLY A 243 35.57 4.46 10.30
C GLY A 243 34.76 3.28 10.82
N PRO A 244 35.38 2.14 11.15
CA PRO A 244 34.66 1.01 11.71
C PRO A 244 34.15 1.37 13.12
N ALA A 245 32.90 1.05 13.38
CA ALA A 245 32.33 1.05 14.72
C ALA A 245 31.65 -0.31 14.93
N ASP A 246 32.07 -1.04 15.95
CA ASP A 246 31.42 -2.28 16.34
C ASP A 246 30.26 -1.96 17.29
N VAL A 247 29.05 -2.06 16.76
CA VAL A 247 27.79 -1.79 17.46
C VAL A 247 26.86 -3.02 17.44
N ALA A 248 27.43 -4.22 17.23
CA ALA A 248 26.64 -5.45 17.18
C ALA A 248 26.09 -5.80 18.58
N HIS A 249 24.80 -6.10 18.66
CA HIS A 249 24.11 -6.44 19.92
C HIS A 249 24.04 -7.95 20.21
N GLY A 250 24.57 -8.82 19.34
CA GLY A 250 24.48 -10.28 19.51
C GLY A 250 25.66 -11.03 18.92
N GLU A 251 25.99 -12.17 19.52
CA GLU A 251 27.00 -13.10 19.04
C GLU A 251 26.36 -14.22 18.23
N TRP A 252 26.86 -14.45 17.02
CA TRP A 252 26.41 -15.51 16.14
C TRP A 252 27.45 -16.62 16.11
N ILE A 253 27.06 -17.84 16.49
CA ILE A 253 27.91 -19.04 16.42
C ILE A 253 27.27 -20.00 15.42
N GLY A 254 27.94 -20.23 14.29
CA GLY A 254 27.43 -21.13 13.27
C GLY A 254 28.24 -21.11 11.97
N ARG A 255 27.78 -21.88 10.99
CA ARG A 255 28.27 -21.81 9.60
C ARG A 255 27.15 -21.26 8.72
N VAL A 256 27.52 -20.51 7.68
CA VAL A 256 26.56 -20.08 6.66
C VAL A 256 26.03 -21.32 5.94
N GLN A 257 24.71 -21.49 5.91
CA GLN A 257 24.04 -22.61 5.27
C GLN A 257 22.67 -22.17 4.72
N ASP A 258 22.19 -22.91 3.72
CA ASP A 258 20.78 -22.86 3.35
C ASP A 258 19.96 -23.56 4.44
N TYR A 259 18.82 -22.96 4.78
CA TYR A 259 17.95 -23.49 5.83
C TYR A 259 16.48 -23.37 5.43
N THR A 260 15.74 -24.44 5.65
CA THR A 260 14.29 -24.52 5.43
C THR A 260 13.64 -25.08 6.68
N PHE A 261 12.52 -24.51 7.07
CA PHE A 261 11.72 -25.06 8.17
C PHE A 261 10.98 -26.30 7.69
N ASP A 262 11.19 -27.42 8.38
CA ASP A 262 10.37 -28.62 8.21
C ASP A 262 9.09 -28.47 9.02
N VAL A 263 7.97 -28.95 8.48
CA VAL A 263 6.70 -28.97 9.22
C VAL A 263 6.77 -30.08 10.27
N THR A 264 6.60 -29.69 11.53
CA THR A 264 6.63 -30.56 12.69
C THR A 264 5.24 -30.65 13.35
N GLU A 265 5.11 -31.48 14.36
CA GLU A 265 3.87 -31.62 15.12
C GLU A 265 3.51 -30.33 15.90
N GLU A 266 4.51 -29.54 16.28
CA GLU A 266 4.33 -28.28 17.01
C GLU A 266 3.59 -27.22 16.18
N ASP A 267 3.79 -27.23 14.86
CA ASP A 267 3.15 -26.28 13.93
C ASP A 267 1.61 -26.46 13.88
N TRP A 268 1.10 -27.62 14.29
CA TRP A 268 -0.34 -27.90 14.37
C TRP A 268 -0.95 -27.53 15.74
N GLY A 269 -0.12 -27.24 16.75
CA GLY A 269 -0.55 -26.91 18.10
C GLY A 269 -1.42 -25.65 18.18
N GLN A 270 -0.96 -24.53 17.59
CA GLN A 270 -1.72 -23.27 17.59
C GLN A 270 -3.01 -23.34 16.74
N PRO A 271 -3.01 -23.91 15.52
CA PRO A 271 -4.25 -24.14 14.77
C PRO A 271 -5.29 -24.96 15.53
N ARG A 272 -4.87 -25.98 16.29
CA ARG A 272 -5.76 -26.78 17.17
C ARG A 272 -6.42 -25.93 18.25
N MET A 273 -5.64 -25.06 18.88
CA MET A 273 -6.17 -24.14 19.90
C MET A 273 -7.20 -23.19 19.29
N LEU A 274 -6.93 -22.66 18.09
CA LEU A 274 -7.87 -21.80 17.38
C LEU A 274 -9.17 -22.55 17.01
N TRP A 275 -9.07 -23.80 16.57
CA TRP A 275 -10.27 -24.61 16.28
C TRP A 275 -11.13 -24.85 17.52
N LYS A 276 -10.51 -25.11 18.68
CA LYS A 276 -11.23 -25.23 19.95
C LYS A 276 -11.99 -23.94 20.28
N LEU A 277 -11.34 -22.79 20.12
CA LEU A 277 -11.97 -21.49 20.33
C LEU A 277 -13.18 -21.27 19.42
N PHE A 278 -13.09 -21.64 18.14
CA PHE A 278 -14.23 -21.53 17.23
C PHE A 278 -15.39 -22.45 17.62
N LYS A 279 -15.11 -23.66 18.14
CA LYS A 279 -16.16 -24.54 18.68
C LYS A 279 -16.84 -23.93 19.90
N GLU A 280 -16.07 -23.35 20.82
CA GLU A 280 -16.58 -22.69 22.02
C GLU A 280 -17.45 -21.46 21.69
N GLN A 281 -17.08 -20.71 20.65
CA GLN A 281 -17.80 -19.52 20.21
C GLN A 281 -18.97 -19.83 19.25
N GLY A 282 -19.11 -21.07 18.78
CA GLY A 282 -20.13 -21.47 17.80
C GLY A 282 -19.86 -21.00 16.35
N GLU A 283 -18.63 -20.55 16.06
CA GLU A 283 -18.17 -20.10 14.74
C GLU A 283 -17.62 -21.24 13.86
N ASP A 284 -17.53 -22.44 14.43
CA ASP A 284 -17.06 -23.66 13.78
C ASP A 284 -17.86 -24.00 12.50
N LYS A 285 -19.18 -23.79 12.52
CA LYS A 285 -20.06 -23.98 11.35
C LYS A 285 -19.74 -22.99 10.22
N VAL A 286 -19.46 -21.74 10.57
CA VAL A 286 -19.12 -20.67 9.63
C VAL A 286 -17.78 -20.98 8.97
N LEU A 287 -16.78 -21.44 9.75
CA LEU A 287 -15.51 -21.89 9.20
C LEU A 287 -15.68 -23.04 8.20
N ILE A 288 -16.40 -24.10 8.59
CA ILE A 288 -16.65 -25.26 7.71
C ILE A 288 -17.34 -24.83 6.41
N HIS A 289 -18.38 -23.99 6.49
CA HIS A 289 -19.07 -23.48 5.31
C HIS A 289 -18.13 -22.70 4.38
N ASN A 290 -17.32 -21.80 4.95
CA ASN A 290 -16.38 -20.99 4.19
C ASN A 290 -15.31 -21.84 3.49
N LEU A 291 -14.77 -22.84 4.20
CA LEU A 291 -13.79 -23.77 3.64
C LEU A 291 -14.42 -24.63 2.54
N SER A 292 -15.61 -25.20 2.77
CA SER A 292 -16.25 -26.08 1.79
C SER A 292 -16.61 -25.34 0.51
N MET A 293 -17.13 -24.12 0.60
CA MET A 293 -17.52 -23.32 -0.57
C MET A 293 -16.33 -22.89 -1.44
N HIS A 294 -15.16 -22.69 -0.83
CA HIS A 294 -13.95 -22.34 -1.57
C HIS A 294 -13.28 -23.59 -2.15
N THR A 295 -13.10 -24.62 -1.32
CA THR A 295 -12.40 -25.86 -1.70
C THR A 295 -13.20 -26.72 -2.68
N SER A 296 -14.53 -26.63 -2.72
CA SER A 296 -15.36 -27.38 -3.67
C SER A 296 -15.07 -27.05 -5.14
N LYS A 297 -14.48 -25.88 -5.41
CA LYS A 297 -14.08 -25.46 -6.76
C LYS A 297 -12.68 -25.94 -7.16
N ALA A 298 -11.92 -26.50 -6.23
CA ALA A 298 -10.60 -27.04 -6.51
C ALA A 298 -10.70 -28.43 -7.16
N LEU A 299 -9.60 -28.88 -7.76
CA LEU A 299 -9.51 -30.23 -8.34
C LEU A 299 -9.72 -31.30 -7.26
N PRO A 300 -10.36 -32.45 -7.57
CA PRO A 300 -10.65 -33.49 -6.58
C PRO A 300 -9.44 -33.98 -5.77
N GLU A 301 -8.25 -34.05 -6.38
CA GLU A 301 -7.00 -34.39 -5.71
C GLU A 301 -6.57 -33.33 -4.70
N VAL A 302 -6.76 -32.04 -5.01
CA VAL A 302 -6.48 -30.93 -4.09
C VAL A 302 -7.47 -30.96 -2.92
N GLN A 303 -8.74 -31.28 -3.19
CA GLN A 303 -9.74 -31.44 -2.13
C GLN A 303 -9.34 -32.55 -1.14
N LYS A 304 -8.88 -33.71 -1.65
CA LYS A 304 -8.40 -34.83 -0.82
C LYS A 304 -7.20 -34.43 0.05
N GLU A 305 -6.20 -33.78 -0.54
CA GLU A 305 -5.02 -33.33 0.21
C GLU A 305 -5.38 -32.23 1.22
N ALA A 306 -6.33 -31.34 0.91
CA ALA A 306 -6.82 -30.35 1.86
C ALA A 306 -7.48 -31.02 3.07
N ILE A 307 -8.37 -32.01 2.87
CA ILE A 307 -9.01 -32.77 3.96
C ILE A 307 -7.94 -33.44 4.84
N LYS A 308 -6.91 -34.03 4.22
CA LYS A 308 -5.79 -34.66 4.92
C LYS A 308 -4.98 -33.66 5.75
N SER A 309 -4.69 -32.48 5.20
CA SER A 309 -3.99 -31.41 5.92
C SER A 309 -4.78 -30.93 7.14
N TRP A 310 -6.10 -30.75 7.00
CA TRP A 310 -6.97 -30.37 8.11
C TRP A 310 -7.10 -31.46 9.18
N ALA A 311 -6.85 -32.74 8.85
CA ALA A 311 -6.83 -33.82 9.83
C ALA A 311 -5.65 -33.70 10.81
N ASN A 312 -4.53 -33.08 10.38
CA ASN A 312 -3.43 -32.77 11.29
C ASN A 312 -3.83 -31.72 12.33
N VAL A 313 -4.79 -30.83 12.00
CA VAL A 313 -5.38 -29.93 12.99
C VAL A 313 -6.31 -30.73 13.89
N ASP A 314 -7.41 -31.27 13.37
CA ASP A 314 -8.41 -31.97 14.18
C ASP A 314 -9.24 -32.93 13.31
N GLU A 315 -9.46 -34.15 13.79
CA GLU A 315 -10.20 -35.18 13.04
C GLU A 315 -11.67 -34.79 12.79
N ASP A 316 -12.33 -34.12 13.74
CA ASP A 316 -13.71 -33.66 13.58
C ASP A 316 -13.80 -32.58 12.49
N LEU A 317 -12.85 -31.65 12.48
CA LEU A 317 -12.75 -30.60 11.44
C LEU A 317 -12.65 -31.23 10.04
N SER A 318 -11.73 -32.18 9.87
CA SER A 318 -11.51 -32.88 8.60
C SER A 318 -12.74 -33.66 8.15
N LYS A 319 -13.38 -34.41 9.07
CA LYS A 319 -14.59 -35.18 8.79
C LYS A 319 -15.74 -34.28 8.33
N ARG A 320 -16.00 -33.20 9.06
CA ARG A 320 -17.08 -32.25 8.74
C ARG A 320 -16.85 -31.53 7.42
N LEU A 321 -15.59 -31.21 7.10
CA LEU A 321 -15.22 -30.63 5.81
C LEU A 321 -15.47 -31.62 4.67
N GLY A 322 -15.08 -32.90 4.83
CA GLY A 322 -15.33 -33.95 3.84
C GLY A 322 -16.82 -34.18 3.58
N GLU A 323 -17.64 -34.19 4.63
CA GLU A 323 -19.10 -34.29 4.52
C GLU A 323 -19.70 -33.08 3.78
N ALA A 324 -19.22 -31.86 4.08
CA ALA A 324 -19.69 -30.64 3.44
C ALA A 324 -19.32 -30.60 1.94
N LEU A 325 -18.08 -30.98 1.59
CA LEU A 325 -17.63 -31.07 0.20
C LEU A 325 -18.46 -32.10 -0.59
N SER A 326 -18.73 -33.26 0.00
CA SER A 326 -19.55 -34.31 -0.63
C SER A 326 -20.98 -33.83 -0.94
N LYS A 327 -21.55 -32.94 -0.11
CA LYS A 327 -22.89 -32.38 -0.30
C LYS A 327 -22.94 -31.25 -1.33
N THR A 328 -21.84 -30.52 -1.51
CA THR A 328 -21.82 -29.30 -2.34
C THR A 328 -21.88 -29.63 -3.84
N GLY A 329 -21.53 -30.86 -4.24
CA GLY A 329 -21.60 -31.34 -5.62
C GLY A 329 -20.55 -30.69 -6.53
N ASP A 330 -19.85 -31.49 -7.33
CA ASP A 330 -18.83 -31.01 -8.27
C ASP A 330 -19.48 -30.45 -9.55
N ASN A 331 -20.03 -29.24 -9.45
CA ASN A 331 -20.59 -28.50 -10.60
C ASN A 331 -19.51 -27.68 -11.35
N THR A 332 -18.23 -27.88 -11.05
CA THR A 332 -17.14 -27.10 -11.65
C THR A 332 -16.58 -27.85 -12.86
N ASP A 333 -16.63 -27.23 -14.05
CA ASP A 333 -15.96 -27.78 -15.23
C ASP A 333 -14.45 -27.52 -15.15
N HIS A 334 -13.73 -28.45 -14.51
CA HIS A 334 -12.28 -28.40 -14.36
C HIS A 334 -11.50 -28.45 -15.68
N LYS A 335 -12.12 -28.83 -16.80
CA LYS A 335 -11.46 -28.89 -18.12
C LYS A 335 -11.45 -27.53 -18.82
N ASN A 336 -12.49 -26.72 -18.61
CA ASN A 336 -12.66 -25.41 -19.23
C ASN A 336 -12.52 -24.24 -18.25
N ALA A 337 -12.22 -24.51 -16.97
CA ALA A 337 -11.98 -23.45 -16.00
C ALA A 337 -10.82 -22.54 -16.46
N PRO A 338 -10.99 -21.21 -16.42
CA PRO A 338 -9.90 -20.29 -16.73
C PRO A 338 -8.72 -20.61 -15.79
N PRO A 339 -7.46 -20.52 -16.27
CA PRO A 339 -6.31 -20.68 -15.40
C PRO A 339 -6.40 -19.63 -14.29
N SER A 340 -6.86 -20.02 -13.10
CA SER A 340 -6.85 -19.15 -11.92
C SER A 340 -5.41 -18.72 -11.68
N GLN A 341 -5.21 -17.47 -11.26
CA GLN A 341 -3.94 -16.73 -11.13
C GLN A 341 -2.89 -17.33 -10.17
N ILE A 342 -2.66 -18.65 -10.15
CA ILE A 342 -1.43 -19.29 -9.66
C ILE A 342 -1.12 -20.48 -10.59
N ALA A 343 -0.62 -20.18 -11.78
CA ALA A 343 0.05 -21.16 -12.62
C ALA A 343 1.46 -21.43 -12.06
N LEU A 344 1.59 -22.28 -11.03
CA LEU A 344 2.89 -22.71 -10.51
C LEU A 344 3.03 -24.23 -10.31
N LEU A 345 2.16 -25.05 -10.92
CA LEU A 345 2.25 -26.52 -10.84
C LEU A 345 2.56 -27.24 -12.16
N ARG A 346 2.77 -26.53 -13.28
CA ARG A 346 3.05 -27.20 -14.58
C ARG A 346 4.53 -27.31 -14.99
N HIS A 347 5.49 -26.82 -14.20
CA HIS A 347 6.92 -26.89 -14.53
C HIS A 347 7.82 -27.45 -13.41
N ARG A 348 7.42 -28.56 -12.79
CA ARG A 348 8.36 -29.48 -12.13
C ARG A 348 8.16 -30.88 -12.70
N LYS A 349 8.90 -31.17 -13.77
CA LYS A 349 9.25 -32.53 -14.20
C LYS A 349 10.75 -32.63 -14.21
#